data_AF-A0A841GWP1-F1
#
_entry.id   AF-A0A841GWP1-F1
#
_cell.length_a   1.000
_cell.length_b   1.000
_cell.length_c   1.000
_cell.angle_alpha   90.00
_cell.angle_beta   90.00
_cell.angle_gamma   90.00
#
_symmetry.space_group_name_H-M   'P 1'
#
loop_
_entity.id
_entity.type
_entity.pdbx_description
1 polymer ?
#
loop_
_entity_poly.entity_id
_entity_poly.type
_entity_poly.pdbx_seq_one_letter_code
_entity_poly.pdbx_strand_id
1 'polypeptide(L)'
;MRIPFLLVSLALAAAPVAAQGVLISAGCERACPGGRSAPARVPIDSVRVFATLRDTLAQTSVDHVFRNVAGEMLGADLFVPLPADATVLHVSVFDGVRTVQYDEFSAPEASRHRLDSLARARPGLRLPGYRGMTLIHVPVAPIPAGGERRVQVRYHQPLAPRGGVMAYRFPLAAGGGRAPYGTLRMVLDVRTLAGFDDLAVLSHPASVSWGSEMARCPPTHACGYRGVPSTRVQIVRLDGGPETQARDLELRYTPSAAGPDSPAAWPE
;
A
#
# COMPACT_ATOMS: atom_id res chain seq x y z
N MET A 1 -37.37 -42.25 28.50
CA MET A 1 -37.64 -41.47 27.27
C MET A 1 -36.50 -40.48 27.09
N ARG A 2 -35.55 -40.74 26.17
CA ARG A 2 -34.36 -39.90 25.94
C ARG A 2 -34.41 -39.40 24.50
N ILE A 3 -34.56 -38.09 24.32
CA ILE A 3 -34.60 -37.42 23.01
C ILE A 3 -33.14 -37.12 22.63
N PRO A 4 -32.61 -37.61 21.49
CA PRO A 4 -31.27 -37.24 21.07
C PRO A 4 -31.32 -35.85 20.42
N PHE A 5 -30.53 -34.93 20.96
CA PHE A 5 -30.38 -33.57 20.45
C PHE A 5 -29.42 -33.62 19.24
N LEU A 6 -29.95 -33.46 18.03
CA LEU A 6 -29.17 -33.42 16.80
C LEU A 6 -28.55 -32.02 16.66
N LEU A 7 -27.25 -31.90 16.96
CA LEU A 7 -26.47 -30.68 16.70
C LEU A 7 -26.25 -30.54 15.19
N VAL A 8 -27.05 -29.70 14.54
CA VAL A 8 -26.82 -29.28 13.16
C VAL A 8 -25.74 -28.20 13.16
N SER A 9 -24.51 -28.60 12.85
CA SER A 9 -23.38 -27.70 12.62
C SER A 9 -23.61 -26.92 11.32
N LEU A 10 -24.09 -25.68 11.44
CA LEU A 10 -24.20 -24.76 10.31
C LEU A 10 -22.79 -24.31 9.90
N ALA A 11 -22.21 -24.98 8.91
CA ALA A 11 -20.94 -24.57 8.32
C ALA A 11 -21.14 -23.24 7.57
N LEU A 12 -20.74 -22.14 8.23
CA LEU A 12 -20.71 -20.82 7.62
C LEU A 12 -19.60 -20.82 6.56
N ALA A 13 -19.98 -21.02 5.29
CA ALA A 13 -19.06 -20.84 4.18
C ALA A 13 -18.63 -19.37 4.14
N ALA A 14 -17.42 -19.08 4.66
CA ALA A 14 -16.79 -17.78 4.48
C ALA A 14 -16.51 -17.59 2.99
N ALA A 15 -17.41 -16.90 2.29
CA ALA A 15 -17.14 -16.47 0.94
C ALA A 15 -15.86 -15.60 0.98
N PRO A 16 -14.85 -15.87 0.13
CA PRO A 16 -13.67 -15.03 0.08
C PRO A 16 -14.08 -13.66 -0.46
N VAL A 17 -14.28 -12.71 0.45
CA VAL A 17 -14.36 -11.28 0.12
C VAL A 17 -12.95 -10.87 -0.25
N ALA A 18 -12.69 -10.89 -1.55
CA ALA A 18 -11.44 -10.36 -2.05
C ALA A 18 -11.44 -8.84 -1.85
N ALA A 19 -10.34 -8.26 -1.33
CA ALA A 19 -10.18 -6.81 -1.13
C ALA A 19 -8.98 -6.24 -1.92
N GLN A 20 -8.78 -4.92 -1.86
CA GLN A 20 -7.67 -4.11 -2.44
C GLN A 20 -7.95 -3.62 -3.87
N GLY A 21 -7.89 -2.34 -4.24
CA GLY A 21 -7.29 -1.13 -3.66
C GLY A 21 -7.10 -0.14 -4.80
N VAL A 22 -6.78 -0.72 -5.94
CA VAL A 22 -6.52 -0.07 -7.19
C VAL A 22 -7.54 -0.55 -8.21
N LEU A 23 -8.36 0.36 -8.72
CA LEU A 23 -9.23 0.06 -9.85
C LEU A 23 -8.39 0.19 -11.11
N ILE A 24 -8.49 -0.83 -11.96
CA ILE A 24 -7.83 -0.90 -13.26
C ILE A 24 -8.92 -1.19 -14.25
N SER A 25 -9.42 -0.15 -14.90
CA SER A 25 -10.35 -0.32 -16.02
C SER A 25 -9.48 -0.60 -17.24
N ALA A 26 -9.41 -1.85 -17.70
CA ALA A 26 -8.69 -2.13 -18.95
C ALA A 26 -9.58 -1.78 -20.15
N GLY A 27 -8.97 -1.32 -21.23
CA GLY A 27 -9.61 -1.12 -22.52
C GLY A 27 -8.62 -1.45 -23.62
N CYS A 28 -9.10 -1.99 -24.73
CA CYS A 28 -8.29 -2.01 -25.93
C CYS A 28 -8.11 -0.56 -26.39
N GLU A 29 -6.87 -0.16 -26.68
CA GLU A 29 -6.59 1.20 -27.14
C GLU A 29 -7.14 1.46 -28.55
N ARG A 30 -7.38 0.37 -29.29
CA ARG A 30 -8.15 0.32 -30.54
C ARG A 30 -9.30 -0.69 -30.39
N ALA A 31 -9.87 -1.15 -31.50
CA ALA A 31 -10.79 -2.29 -31.48
C ALA A 31 -10.09 -3.55 -30.98
N CYS A 32 -10.74 -4.29 -30.07
CA CYS A 32 -10.24 -5.58 -29.63
C CYS A 32 -10.29 -6.59 -30.79
N PRO A 33 -9.27 -7.47 -30.94
CA PRO A 33 -9.25 -8.47 -32.01
C PRO A 33 -10.49 -9.36 -32.00
N GLY A 34 -11.07 -9.60 -33.18
CA GLY A 34 -12.19 -10.53 -33.37
C GLY A 34 -13.49 -10.13 -32.66
N GLY A 35 -13.69 -8.84 -32.37
CA GLY A 35 -14.90 -8.34 -31.70
C GLY A 35 -15.04 -8.75 -30.23
N ARG A 36 -13.95 -9.23 -29.61
CA ARG A 36 -13.93 -9.59 -28.19
C ARG A 36 -14.03 -8.35 -27.31
N SER A 37 -14.43 -8.51 -26.06
CA SER A 37 -14.31 -7.45 -25.06
C SER A 37 -12.91 -7.44 -24.46
N ALA A 38 -12.39 -6.24 -24.15
CA ALA A 38 -11.14 -6.09 -23.41
C ALA A 38 -11.24 -6.83 -22.06
N PRO A 39 -10.12 -7.30 -21.49
CA PRO A 39 -10.13 -7.84 -20.14
C PRO A 39 -10.68 -6.81 -19.15
N ALA A 40 -11.37 -7.26 -18.10
CA ALA A 40 -11.97 -6.33 -17.15
C ALA A 40 -10.91 -5.48 -16.41
N ARG A 41 -9.70 -6.02 -16.23
CA ARG A 41 -8.57 -5.42 -15.50
C ARG A 41 -7.23 -5.88 -16.09
N VAL A 42 -6.18 -5.08 -15.92
CA VAL A 42 -4.78 -5.50 -16.15
C VAL A 42 -4.21 -6.03 -14.84
N PRO A 43 -3.63 -7.25 -14.81
CA PRO A 43 -3.01 -7.79 -13.60
C PRO A 43 -1.91 -6.90 -13.02
N ILE A 44 -1.85 -6.82 -11.69
CA ILE A 44 -0.73 -6.24 -10.96
C ILE A 44 0.30 -7.35 -10.73
N ASP A 45 1.48 -7.20 -11.30
CA ASP A 45 2.59 -8.14 -11.15
C ASP A 45 3.27 -7.97 -9.78
N SER A 46 3.56 -6.72 -9.38
CA SER A 46 4.12 -6.44 -8.06
C SER A 46 3.73 -5.08 -7.51
N VAL A 47 3.69 -5.00 -6.19
CA VAL A 47 3.55 -3.76 -5.42
C VAL A 47 4.73 -3.66 -4.46
N ARG A 48 5.49 -2.56 -4.56
CA ARG A 48 6.54 -2.23 -3.60
C ARG A 48 6.19 -0.94 -2.88
N VAL A 49 6.19 -0.98 -1.56
CA VAL A 49 5.94 0.18 -0.71
C VAL A 49 7.20 0.48 0.08
N PHE A 50 7.66 1.71 0.00
CA PHE A 50 8.71 2.23 0.86
C PHE A 50 8.17 3.44 1.61
N ALA A 51 8.11 3.33 2.94
CA ALA A 51 7.64 4.42 3.79
C ALA A 51 8.75 4.85 4.75
N THR A 52 9.04 6.13 4.80
CA THR A 52 9.91 6.72 5.83
C THR A 52 9.05 7.53 6.77
N LEU A 53 8.95 7.09 8.02
CA LEU A 53 8.20 7.76 9.07
C LEU A 53 9.23 8.49 9.95
N ARG A 54 9.12 9.81 10.03
CA ARG A 54 9.97 10.64 10.88
C ARG A 54 9.07 11.47 11.76
N ASP A 55 9.10 11.17 13.05
CA ASP A 55 8.32 11.87 14.06
C ASP A 55 6.82 11.91 13.71
N THR A 56 6.32 13.06 13.23
CA THR A 56 4.90 13.29 12.88
C THR A 56 4.63 13.32 11.37
N LEU A 57 5.55 12.86 10.53
CA LEU A 57 5.39 12.87 9.07
C LEU A 57 5.82 11.54 8.46
N ALA A 58 4.97 10.96 7.63
CA ALA A 58 5.33 9.80 6.82
C ALA A 58 5.43 10.20 5.35
N GLN A 59 6.56 9.89 4.72
CA GLN A 59 6.72 9.95 3.27
C GLN A 59 6.60 8.53 2.72
N THR A 60 5.63 8.28 1.84
CA THR A 60 5.40 6.96 1.26
C THR A 60 5.62 7.02 -0.25
N SER A 61 6.35 6.03 -0.77
CA SER A 61 6.51 5.74 -2.19
C SER A 61 5.89 4.38 -2.49
N VAL A 62 5.00 4.34 -3.47
CA VAL A 62 4.32 3.11 -3.90
C VAL A 62 4.62 2.88 -5.36
N ASP A 63 5.26 1.75 -5.66
CA ASP A 63 5.55 1.27 -7.01
C ASP A 63 4.62 0.12 -7.36
N HIS A 64 3.79 0.31 -8.39
CA HIS A 64 2.97 -0.73 -8.97
C HIS A 64 3.54 -1.15 -10.31
N VAL A 65 3.69 -2.45 -10.54
CA VAL A 65 4.03 -3.01 -11.85
C VAL A 65 2.81 -3.74 -12.39
N PHE A 66 2.38 -3.38 -13.59
CA PHE A 66 1.26 -3.98 -14.30
C PHE A 66 1.79 -4.81 -15.46
N ARG A 67 1.25 -6.01 -15.66
CA ARG A 67 1.60 -6.89 -16.78
C ARG A 67 0.39 -7.11 -17.68
N ASN A 68 0.52 -6.76 -18.95
CA ASN A 68 -0.48 -7.11 -19.95
C ASN A 68 -0.24 -8.54 -20.44
N VAL A 69 -1.08 -9.47 -19.99
CA VAL A 69 -1.05 -10.88 -20.42
C VAL A 69 -1.84 -11.14 -21.70
N ALA A 70 -2.50 -10.12 -22.26
CA ALA A 70 -3.26 -10.23 -23.49
C ALA A 70 -2.36 -10.09 -24.74
N GLY A 71 -2.88 -10.51 -25.89
CA GLY A 71 -2.19 -10.46 -27.18
C GLY A 71 -2.27 -9.09 -27.86
N GLU A 72 -3.07 -8.17 -27.30
CA GLU A 72 -3.33 -6.84 -27.81
C GLU A 72 -2.81 -5.75 -26.86
N MET A 73 -2.64 -4.53 -27.40
CA MET A 73 -2.28 -3.36 -26.62
C MET A 73 -3.48 -2.86 -25.80
N LEU A 74 -3.25 -2.65 -24.51
CA LEU A 74 -4.26 -2.21 -23.56
C LEU A 74 -3.95 -0.81 -23.01
N GLY A 75 -4.99 -0.10 -22.58
CA GLY A 75 -4.89 1.02 -21.66
C GLY A 75 -5.56 0.68 -20.34
N ALA A 76 -5.14 1.36 -19.27
CA ALA A 76 -5.71 1.20 -17.93
C ALA A 76 -6.01 2.54 -17.26
N ASP A 77 -7.17 2.65 -16.61
CA ASP A 77 -7.41 3.71 -15.61
C ASP A 77 -6.99 3.22 -14.25
N LEU A 78 -5.93 3.81 -13.68
CA LEU A 78 -5.44 3.50 -12.34
C LEU A 78 -6.04 4.47 -11.32
N PHE A 79 -6.67 3.94 -10.26
CA PHE A 79 -7.12 4.76 -9.14
C PHE A 79 -6.37 4.39 -7.87
N VAL A 80 -5.63 5.34 -7.28
CA VAL A 80 -4.80 5.09 -6.09
C VAL A 80 -5.44 5.76 -4.87
N PRO A 81 -5.84 4.99 -3.85
CA PRO A 81 -6.37 5.53 -2.61
C PRO A 81 -5.23 6.02 -1.73
N LEU A 82 -5.39 7.24 -1.23
CA LEU A 82 -4.47 7.89 -0.31
C LEU A 82 -5.23 8.26 0.97
N PRO A 83 -4.54 8.38 2.10
CA PRO A 83 -5.09 9.02 3.29
C PRO A 83 -5.74 10.37 2.95
N ALA A 84 -6.80 10.74 3.67
CA ALA A 84 -7.54 11.99 3.42
C ALA A 84 -6.66 13.24 3.49
N ASP A 85 -5.66 13.20 4.36
CA ASP A 85 -4.69 14.25 4.67
C ASP A 85 -3.37 14.11 3.90
N ALA A 86 -3.30 13.18 2.94
CA ALA A 86 -2.12 12.99 2.13
C ALA A 86 -1.94 14.11 1.10
N THR A 87 -0.71 14.60 0.98
CA THR A 87 -0.28 15.51 -0.08
C THR A 87 0.59 14.74 -1.07
N VAL A 88 0.14 14.65 -2.32
CA VAL A 88 0.89 14.01 -3.41
C VAL A 88 2.08 14.88 -3.78
N LEU A 89 3.26 14.27 -3.86
CA LEU A 89 4.49 14.91 -4.29
C LEU A 89 4.69 14.79 -5.79
N HIS A 90 4.58 13.57 -6.30
CA HIS A 90 4.66 13.29 -7.72
C HIS A 90 4.01 11.95 -8.04
N VAL A 91 3.60 11.82 -9.29
CA VAL A 91 3.24 10.57 -9.93
C VAL A 91 4.19 10.40 -11.10
N SER A 92 4.71 9.19 -11.31
CA SER A 92 5.47 8.89 -12.51
C SER A 92 5.07 7.55 -13.12
N VAL A 93 5.14 7.48 -14.44
CA VAL A 93 4.91 6.25 -15.20
C VAL A 93 6.18 5.93 -15.96
N PHE A 94 6.68 4.71 -15.77
CA PHE A 94 7.80 4.17 -16.50
C PHE A 94 7.28 3.25 -17.61
N ASP A 95 7.66 3.59 -18.85
CA ASP A 95 7.21 2.92 -20.08
C ASP A 95 8.19 1.84 -20.59
N GLY A 96 9.24 1.53 -19.81
CA GLY A 96 10.31 0.61 -20.20
C GLY A 96 11.57 1.32 -20.69
N VAL A 97 11.48 2.57 -21.13
CA VAL A 97 12.60 3.34 -21.68
C VAL A 97 12.87 4.59 -20.84
N ARG A 98 11.81 5.29 -20.43
CA ARG A 98 11.91 6.54 -19.68
C ARG A 98 10.85 6.62 -18.58
N THR A 99 11.18 7.39 -17.55
CA THR A 99 10.23 7.78 -16.50
C THR A 99 9.61 9.11 -16.91
N VAL A 100 8.30 9.12 -17.13
CA VAL A 100 7.52 10.34 -17.36
C VAL A 100 6.91 10.74 -16.03
N GLN A 101 7.30 11.91 -15.51
CA GLN A 101 6.63 12.51 -14.37
C GLN A 101 5.32 13.15 -14.85
N TYR A 102 4.23 12.82 -14.17
CA TYR A 102 2.93 13.43 -14.36
C TYR A 102 2.79 14.51 -13.30
N ASP A 103 2.95 15.76 -13.73
CA ASP A 103 2.66 16.92 -12.89
C ASP A 103 1.15 17.16 -12.77
N GLU A 104 0.39 16.67 -13.77
CA GLU A 104 -1.07 16.70 -13.82
C GLU A 104 -1.63 15.28 -13.60
N PHE A 105 -1.82 14.91 -12.34
CA PHE A 105 -2.77 13.86 -11.97
C PHE A 105 -4.15 14.50 -11.73
N SER A 106 -5.22 13.73 -11.93
CA SER A 106 -6.56 14.29 -11.74
C SER A 106 -6.77 14.74 -10.29
N ALA A 107 -7.32 15.94 -10.10
CA ALA A 107 -7.75 16.42 -8.79
C ALA A 107 -8.66 15.37 -8.11
N PRO A 108 -8.72 15.31 -6.77
CA PRO A 108 -9.51 14.30 -6.06
C PRO A 108 -10.97 14.23 -6.50
N GLU A 109 -11.61 15.37 -6.77
CA GLU A 109 -12.97 15.47 -7.28
C GLU A 109 -13.09 14.89 -8.70
N ALA A 110 -12.17 15.25 -9.60
CA ALA A 110 -12.13 14.74 -10.96
C ALA A 110 -11.89 13.22 -10.99
N SER A 111 -11.01 12.71 -10.14
CA SER A 111 -10.75 11.29 -9.95
C SER A 111 -12.03 10.54 -9.52
N ARG A 112 -12.79 11.11 -8.57
CA ARG A 112 -14.08 10.52 -8.16
C ARG A 112 -15.09 10.56 -9.30
N HIS A 113 -15.27 11.69 -9.98
CA HIS A 113 -16.18 11.80 -11.12
C HIS A 113 -15.87 10.80 -12.24
N ARG A 114 -14.57 10.58 -12.53
CA ARG A 114 -14.15 9.59 -13.52
C ARG A 114 -14.49 8.17 -13.08
N LEU A 115 -14.23 7.83 -11.81
CA LEU A 115 -14.62 6.55 -11.26
C LEU A 115 -16.14 6.34 -11.32
N ASP A 116 -16.94 7.33 -10.95
CA ASP A 116 -18.41 7.25 -11.00
C ASP A 116 -18.91 6.96 -12.40
N SER A 117 -18.31 7.61 -13.38
CA SER A 117 -18.62 7.43 -14.80
C SER A 117 -18.28 6.02 -15.27
N LEU A 118 -17.11 5.50 -14.90
CA LEU A 118 -16.72 4.12 -15.19
C LEU A 118 -17.60 3.09 -14.45
N ALA A 119 -17.99 3.36 -13.20
CA ALA A 119 -18.83 2.48 -12.39
C ALA A 119 -20.25 2.35 -12.94
N ARG A 120 -20.79 3.41 -13.56
CA ARG A 120 -22.06 3.33 -14.31
C ARG A 120 -21.95 2.45 -15.56
N ALA A 121 -20.81 2.52 -16.25
CA ALA A 121 -20.59 1.74 -17.47
C ALA A 121 -20.16 0.28 -17.22
N ARG A 122 -19.57 0.00 -16.05
CA ARG A 122 -18.97 -1.31 -15.72
C ARG A 122 -19.44 -1.79 -14.35
N PRO A 123 -20.47 -2.66 -14.29
CA PRO A 123 -20.93 -3.26 -13.05
C PRO A 123 -19.77 -3.96 -12.31
N GLY A 124 -19.51 -3.56 -11.06
CA GLY A 124 -18.43 -4.14 -10.23
C GLY A 124 -17.30 -3.18 -9.87
N LEU A 125 -17.22 -1.99 -10.47
CA LEU A 125 -16.42 -0.87 -9.93
C LEU A 125 -17.27 -0.13 -8.90
N ARG A 126 -16.75 0.10 -7.67
CA ARG A 126 -17.58 0.65 -6.58
C ARG A 126 -16.83 1.69 -5.75
N LEU A 127 -17.42 2.87 -5.62
CA LEU A 127 -16.97 3.96 -4.74
C LEU A 127 -16.98 3.68 -3.22
N PRO A 128 -17.92 2.92 -2.63
CA PRO A 128 -18.02 2.81 -1.19
C PRO A 128 -16.74 2.35 -0.50
N GLY A 129 -15.90 1.56 -1.19
CA GLY A 129 -14.60 1.11 -0.69
C GLY A 129 -13.52 2.21 -0.60
N TYR A 130 -13.84 3.45 -0.98
CA TYR A 130 -12.93 4.61 -0.98
C TYR A 130 -13.46 5.78 -0.12
N ARG A 131 -14.50 5.55 0.69
CA ARG A 131 -15.06 6.60 1.55
C ARG A 131 -14.02 7.10 2.55
N GLY A 132 -13.92 8.41 2.69
CA GLY A 132 -12.96 9.05 3.59
C GLY A 132 -11.50 8.99 3.13
N MET A 133 -11.25 8.60 1.86
CA MET A 133 -9.92 8.61 1.26
C MET A 133 -9.84 9.65 0.15
N THR A 134 -8.64 10.19 -0.04
CA THR A 134 -8.31 10.94 -1.26
C THR A 134 -8.04 9.94 -2.37
N LEU A 135 -8.60 10.16 -3.55
CA LEU A 135 -8.42 9.27 -4.69
C LEU A 135 -7.72 10.04 -5.80
N ILE A 136 -6.63 9.49 -6.32
CA ILE A 136 -6.00 10.03 -7.52
C ILE A 136 -6.20 9.08 -8.70
N HIS A 137 -6.46 9.64 -9.87
CA HIS A 137 -6.54 8.91 -11.14
C HIS A 137 -5.28 9.14 -11.97
N VAL A 138 -4.72 8.04 -12.46
CA VAL A 138 -3.55 8.02 -13.35
C VAL A 138 -3.90 7.20 -14.59
N PRO A 139 -3.88 7.77 -15.79
CA PRO A 139 -4.01 7.00 -17.02
C PRO A 139 -2.71 6.23 -17.29
N VAL A 140 -2.82 4.92 -17.51
CA VAL A 140 -1.69 4.02 -17.81
C VAL A 140 -1.92 3.42 -19.19
N ALA A 141 -1.50 4.16 -20.21
CA ALA A 141 -1.58 3.75 -21.62
C ALA A 141 -0.41 4.38 -22.41
N PRO A 142 0.08 3.72 -23.46
CA PRO A 142 -0.23 2.36 -23.90
C PRO A 142 0.46 1.30 -23.01
N ILE A 143 -0.13 0.11 -22.84
CA ILE A 143 0.50 -1.09 -22.27
C ILE A 143 0.66 -2.14 -23.39
N PRO A 144 1.89 -2.38 -23.89
CA PRO A 144 2.13 -3.30 -25.00
C PRO A 144 1.65 -4.72 -24.71
N ALA A 145 1.31 -5.48 -25.76
CA ALA A 145 0.98 -6.91 -25.64
C ALA A 145 2.16 -7.68 -25.02
N GLY A 146 1.90 -8.49 -24.00
CA GLY A 146 2.95 -9.17 -23.22
C GLY A 146 3.85 -8.24 -22.39
N GLY A 147 3.66 -6.92 -22.48
CA GLY A 147 4.52 -5.91 -21.89
C GLY A 147 4.07 -5.47 -20.49
N GLU A 148 4.86 -4.56 -19.92
CA GLU A 148 4.62 -4.02 -18.58
C GLU A 148 4.59 -2.50 -18.54
N ARG A 149 3.95 -1.97 -17.50
CA ARG A 149 4.08 -0.57 -17.07
C ARG A 149 4.32 -0.50 -15.59
N ARG A 150 5.20 0.40 -15.17
CA ARG A 150 5.42 0.70 -13.75
C ARG A 150 4.88 2.09 -13.45
N VAL A 151 4.10 2.22 -12.38
CA VAL A 151 3.60 3.51 -11.89
C VAL A 151 4.10 3.72 -10.47
N GLN A 152 4.75 4.85 -10.24
CA GLN A 152 5.19 5.27 -8.92
C GLN A 152 4.34 6.45 -8.45
N VAL A 153 3.86 6.35 -7.22
CA VAL A 153 3.18 7.45 -6.52
C VAL A 153 3.95 7.76 -5.26
N ARG A 154 4.31 9.04 -5.07
CA ARG A 154 4.97 9.50 -3.85
C ARG A 154 4.13 10.57 -3.17
N TYR A 155 3.94 10.45 -1.87
CA TYR A 155 3.13 11.39 -1.09
C TYR A 155 3.66 11.52 0.34
N HIS A 156 3.31 12.63 1.00
CA HIS A 156 3.42 12.76 2.45
C HIS A 156 2.05 12.64 3.11
N GLN A 157 2.02 12.10 4.32
CA GLN A 157 0.86 12.17 5.21
C GLN A 157 1.35 12.63 6.60
N PRO A 158 0.65 13.56 7.26
CA PRO A 158 0.90 13.84 8.66
C PRO A 158 0.50 12.62 9.51
N LEU A 159 1.22 12.42 10.62
CA LEU A 159 0.90 11.43 11.64
C LEU A 159 0.49 12.17 12.91
N ALA A 160 -0.79 12.08 13.26
CA ALA A 160 -1.33 12.71 14.45
C ALA A 160 -1.29 11.74 15.64
N PRO A 161 -0.57 12.05 16.73
CA PRO A 161 -0.54 11.20 17.91
C PRO A 161 -1.92 11.20 18.59
N ARG A 162 -2.33 10.03 19.10
CA ARG A 162 -3.49 9.90 19.98
C ARG A 162 -3.07 9.20 21.27
N GLY A 163 -3.11 9.94 22.38
CA GLY A 163 -2.63 9.43 23.67
C GLY A 163 -1.15 9.03 23.64
N GLY A 164 -0.30 9.77 22.91
CA GLY A 164 1.13 9.46 22.73
C GLY A 164 1.44 8.44 21.63
N VAL A 165 0.44 7.69 21.15
CA VAL A 165 0.63 6.66 20.13
C VAL A 165 0.53 7.24 18.73
N MET A 166 1.54 7.00 17.91
CA MET A 166 1.51 7.25 16.47
C MET A 166 0.91 6.06 15.74
N ALA A 167 0.14 6.31 14.69
CA ALA A 167 -0.45 5.27 13.84
C ALA A 167 -0.21 5.59 12.38
N TYR A 168 0.41 4.66 11.66
CA TYR A 168 0.53 4.68 10.22
C TYR A 168 -0.37 3.59 9.62
N ARG A 169 -1.26 4.00 8.73
CA ARG A 169 -2.16 3.10 8.02
C ARG A 169 -1.90 3.16 6.52
N PHE A 170 -1.66 2.00 5.91
CA PHE A 170 -1.56 1.89 4.45
C PHE A 170 -2.78 1.14 3.92
N PRO A 171 -3.55 1.74 2.97
CA PRO A 171 -4.85 1.24 2.54
C PRO A 171 -4.70 0.05 1.59
N LEU A 172 -4.20 -1.05 2.13
CA LEU A 172 -4.16 -2.32 1.44
C LEU A 172 -5.60 -2.72 1.08
N ALA A 173 -6.56 -2.71 2.00
CA ALA A 173 -7.92 -3.25 1.75
C ALA A 173 -8.85 -2.44 0.82
N ALA A 174 -8.46 -1.24 0.39
CA ALA A 174 -9.34 -0.32 -0.33
C ALA A 174 -9.98 -0.93 -1.59
N GLY A 175 -11.04 -0.36 -2.18
CA GLY A 175 -11.53 -0.81 -3.51
C GLY A 175 -12.18 -2.20 -3.62
N GLY A 176 -12.36 -2.95 -2.53
CA GLY A 176 -13.30 -4.09 -2.47
C GLY A 176 -12.94 -5.34 -3.30
N GLY A 177 -11.70 -5.44 -3.78
CA GLY A 177 -10.92 -6.59 -4.29
C GLY A 177 -11.42 -7.65 -5.26
N ARG A 178 -10.50 -7.98 -6.18
CA ARG A 178 -9.64 -9.17 -6.28
C ARG A 178 -8.70 -8.85 -7.44
N ALA A 179 -7.50 -8.40 -7.16
CA ALA A 179 -6.38 -8.54 -8.08
C ALA A 179 -5.25 -9.07 -7.22
N PRO A 180 -4.89 -10.36 -7.33
CA PRO A 180 -3.69 -10.83 -6.67
C PRO A 180 -2.54 -10.03 -7.27
N TYR A 181 -1.92 -9.17 -6.46
CA TYR A 181 -0.57 -8.77 -6.81
C TYR A 181 0.28 -10.04 -6.77
N GLY A 182 1.11 -10.23 -7.79
CA GLY A 182 2.02 -11.38 -7.79
C GLY A 182 2.94 -11.33 -6.57
N THR A 183 3.43 -10.14 -6.20
CA THR A 183 4.25 -9.94 -5.00
C THR A 183 3.93 -8.61 -4.32
N LEU A 184 3.82 -8.62 -3.00
CA LEU A 184 3.81 -7.43 -2.15
C LEU A 184 5.09 -7.39 -1.33
N ARG A 185 5.79 -6.26 -1.39
CA ARG A 185 6.91 -5.97 -0.48
C ARG A 185 6.73 -4.59 0.12
N MET A 186 6.77 -4.50 1.44
CA MET A 186 6.72 -3.23 2.15
C MET A 186 7.94 -3.11 3.07
N VAL A 187 8.58 -1.95 3.01
CA VAL A 187 9.67 -1.58 3.91
C VAL A 187 9.29 -0.25 4.55
N LEU A 188 9.16 -0.24 5.86
CA LEU A 188 8.88 0.95 6.65
C LEU A 188 10.11 1.26 7.49
N ASP A 189 10.72 2.41 7.25
CA ASP A 189 11.82 2.98 8.02
C ASP A 189 11.22 3.97 9.02
N VAL A 190 11.08 3.53 10.26
CA VAL A 190 10.46 4.30 11.34
C VAL A 190 11.57 4.93 12.16
N ARG A 191 11.54 6.26 12.28
CA ARG A 191 12.56 7.04 12.96
C ARG A 191 11.93 7.98 13.98
N THR A 192 12.49 7.98 15.18
CA THR A 192 12.09 8.89 16.26
C THR A 192 13.32 9.59 16.83
N LEU A 193 13.18 10.86 17.19
CA LEU A 193 14.26 11.58 17.86
C LEU A 193 14.54 11.05 19.27
N ALA A 194 13.50 10.61 19.99
CA ALA A 194 13.59 10.17 21.39
C ALA A 194 13.77 8.65 21.58
N GLY A 195 13.66 7.85 20.52
CA GLY A 195 13.59 6.39 20.62
C GLY A 195 12.16 5.87 20.67
N PHE A 196 11.99 4.58 20.95
CA PHE A 196 10.68 3.90 20.98
C PHE A 196 10.45 3.28 22.36
N ASP A 197 9.25 3.49 22.92
CA ASP A 197 8.77 2.70 24.06
C ASP A 197 8.08 1.42 23.56
N ASP A 198 7.37 1.51 22.45
CA ASP A 198 6.77 0.37 21.76
C ASP A 198 6.77 0.53 20.23
N LEU A 199 6.64 -0.61 19.53
CA LEU A 199 6.33 -0.68 18.11
C LEU A 199 5.60 -2.00 17.82
N ALA A 200 4.48 -1.93 17.10
CA ALA A 200 3.69 -3.10 16.75
C ALA A 200 3.06 -2.97 15.36
N VAL A 201 3.11 -4.06 14.60
CA VAL A 201 2.30 -4.24 13.39
C VAL A 201 1.09 -5.09 13.77
N LEU A 202 -0.10 -4.49 13.69
CA LEU A 202 -1.32 -5.13 14.21
C LEU A 202 -2.04 -5.99 13.18
N SER A 203 -1.76 -5.77 11.90
CA SER A 203 -2.55 -6.30 10.78
C SER A 203 -1.92 -7.48 10.07
N HIS A 204 -0.59 -7.61 10.08
CA HIS A 204 0.15 -8.52 9.22
C HIS A 204 1.41 -9.05 9.93
N PRO A 205 1.85 -10.30 9.67
CA PRO A 205 3.14 -10.80 10.15
C PRO A 205 4.26 -9.98 9.53
N ALA A 206 5.11 -9.36 10.34
CA ALA A 206 6.22 -8.54 9.89
C ALA A 206 7.50 -8.92 10.62
N SER A 207 8.63 -8.75 9.94
CA SER A 207 9.94 -8.80 10.60
C SER A 207 10.34 -7.38 10.98
N VAL A 208 10.85 -7.23 12.21
CA VAL A 208 11.33 -5.96 12.73
C VAL A 208 12.81 -6.10 12.99
N SER A 209 13.60 -5.17 12.46
CA SER A 209 15.05 -5.15 12.62
C SER A 209 15.53 -3.75 12.93
N TRP A 210 16.62 -3.64 13.68
CA TRP A 210 17.31 -2.38 13.92
C TRP A 210 18.29 -2.07 12.78
N GLY A 211 18.38 -0.80 12.36
CA GLY A 211 19.39 -0.31 11.41
C GLY A 211 18.85 0.23 10.09
N SER A 212 19.74 0.55 9.13
CA SER A 212 19.40 0.86 7.73
C SER A 212 19.64 -0.37 6.84
N GLU A 213 19.08 -0.44 5.63
CA GLU A 213 19.24 -1.59 4.70
C GLU A 213 20.70 -1.94 4.35
N MET A 214 21.68 -1.10 4.72
CA MET A 214 23.11 -1.38 4.60
C MET A 214 23.78 -1.38 5.99
N ALA A 215 24.23 -2.56 6.40
CA ALA A 215 25.06 -2.90 7.58
C ALA A 215 24.32 -3.31 8.87
N ARG A 216 24.55 -4.59 9.21
CA ARG A 216 24.25 -5.25 10.50
C ARG A 216 24.87 -4.51 11.68
N CYS A 217 24.23 -4.48 12.85
CA CYS A 217 24.95 -4.44 14.14
C CYS A 217 24.10 -5.01 15.31
N PRO A 218 24.41 -6.22 15.80
CA PRO A 218 24.72 -6.45 17.22
C PRO A 218 26.08 -7.17 17.37
N PRO A 219 26.79 -7.15 18.52
CA PRO A 219 26.28 -7.15 19.90
C PRO A 219 26.78 -6.02 20.83
N THR A 220 27.71 -5.16 20.41
CA THR A 220 28.21 -4.05 21.24
C THR A 220 28.50 -2.85 20.33
N HIS A 221 27.56 -1.92 20.24
CA HIS A 221 27.61 -0.61 19.55
C HIS A 221 28.73 -0.33 18.51
N ALA A 222 28.34 -0.05 17.25
CA ALA A 222 28.71 1.15 16.47
C ALA A 222 28.44 0.92 14.97
N CYS A 223 27.33 1.46 14.45
CA CYS A 223 27.09 1.49 13.01
C CYS A 223 26.94 2.95 12.54
N GLY A 224 27.85 3.37 11.66
CA GLY A 224 27.97 4.75 11.17
C GLY A 224 27.14 5.02 9.91
N TYR A 225 25.97 5.65 10.06
CA TYR A 225 25.92 7.10 9.92
C TYR A 225 26.26 7.64 11.30
N ARG A 226 27.29 8.47 11.48
CA ARG A 226 27.60 9.00 12.83
C ARG A 226 26.34 9.71 13.36
N GLY A 227 25.66 9.11 14.34
CA GLY A 227 24.76 9.85 15.23
C GLY A 227 23.34 9.31 15.48
N VAL A 228 22.90 8.17 14.96
CA VAL A 228 21.54 7.66 15.30
C VAL A 228 21.62 6.28 15.98
N PRO A 229 21.36 6.20 17.30
CA PRO A 229 21.28 4.95 18.04
C PRO A 229 20.31 3.95 17.40
N SER A 230 20.60 2.65 17.51
CA SER A 230 19.69 1.58 17.04
C SER A 230 18.28 1.79 17.59
N THR A 231 18.15 2.13 18.88
CA THR A 231 16.89 2.42 19.57
C THR A 231 16.02 3.51 18.93
N ARG A 232 16.52 4.28 17.96
CA ARG A 232 15.82 5.36 17.25
C ARG A 232 15.38 5.02 15.84
N VAL A 233 15.83 3.89 15.28
CA VAL A 233 15.49 3.48 13.90
C VAL A 233 15.09 2.02 13.86
N GLN A 234 13.85 1.76 13.45
CA GLN A 234 13.35 0.42 13.19
C GLN A 234 12.96 0.27 11.72
N ILE A 235 13.40 -0.82 11.11
CA ILE A 235 12.89 -1.25 9.80
C ILE A 235 11.90 -2.38 10.02
N VAL A 236 10.68 -2.13 9.56
CA VAL A 236 9.62 -3.12 9.48
C VAL A 236 9.54 -3.62 8.04
N ARG A 237 9.69 -4.93 7.84
CA ARG A 237 9.55 -5.57 6.53
C ARG A 237 8.35 -6.49 6.50
N LEU A 238 7.55 -6.32 5.45
CA LEU A 238 6.42 -7.16 5.10
C LEU A 238 6.66 -7.74 3.72
N ASP A 239 6.56 -9.06 3.61
CA ASP A 239 6.51 -9.76 2.33
C ASP A 239 5.18 -10.53 2.24
N GLY A 240 4.52 -10.43 1.09
CA GLY A 240 3.19 -10.98 0.86
C GLY A 240 2.99 -11.47 -0.57
N GLY A 241 2.04 -12.38 -0.75
CA GLY A 241 1.70 -12.98 -2.05
C GLY A 241 0.24 -12.73 -2.44
N PRO A 242 -0.29 -13.49 -3.41
CA PRO A 242 -1.69 -13.38 -3.89
C PRO A 242 -2.78 -13.44 -2.79
N GLU A 243 -2.43 -13.95 -1.61
CA GLU A 243 -3.33 -14.20 -0.48
C GLU A 243 -3.14 -13.23 0.70
N THR A 244 -2.32 -12.18 0.59
CA THR A 244 -2.15 -11.25 1.74
C THR A 244 -3.48 -10.62 2.11
N GLN A 245 -3.73 -10.56 3.42
CA GLN A 245 -5.05 -10.40 3.99
C GLN A 245 -5.77 -9.13 3.48
N ALA A 246 -7.10 -9.23 3.38
CA ALA A 246 -8.01 -8.16 3.00
C ALA A 246 -8.16 -7.07 4.08
N ARG A 247 -7.06 -6.61 4.69
CA ARG A 247 -7.04 -5.61 5.77
C ARG A 247 -5.98 -4.56 5.46
N ASP A 248 -6.23 -3.33 5.89
CA ASP A 248 -5.22 -2.27 5.84
C ASP A 248 -4.00 -2.68 6.67
N LEU A 249 -2.81 -2.26 6.25
CA LEU A 249 -1.66 -2.31 7.14
C LEU A 249 -1.89 -1.29 8.26
N GLU A 250 -1.69 -1.70 9.51
CA GLU A 250 -1.67 -0.81 10.66
C GLU A 250 -0.38 -1.02 11.46
N LEU A 251 0.47 0.00 11.44
CA LEU A 251 1.67 0.13 12.27
C LEU A 251 1.37 1.14 13.39
N ARG A 252 1.65 0.76 14.63
CA ARG A 252 1.61 1.67 15.78
C ARG A 252 2.97 1.72 16.46
N TYR A 253 3.33 2.89 16.97
CA TYR A 253 4.52 3.07 17.78
C TYR A 253 4.37 4.26 18.72
N THR A 254 5.03 4.19 19.87
CA THR A 254 5.07 5.23 20.88
C THR A 254 6.49 5.76 20.96
N PRO A 255 6.74 7.02 20.53
CA PRO A 255 8.03 7.66 20.75
C PRO A 255 8.31 7.78 22.25
N SER A 256 9.56 7.52 22.66
CA SER A 256 9.92 7.63 24.07
C SER A 256 9.77 9.07 24.58
N ALA A 257 9.41 9.22 25.86
CA ALA A 257 9.43 10.51 26.54
C ALA A 257 10.85 10.93 26.97
N ALA A 258 11.77 9.95 27.04
CA ALA A 258 13.17 10.18 27.35
C ALA A 258 13.83 10.99 26.21
N GLY A 259 14.18 12.24 26.49
CA GLY A 259 14.99 13.04 25.57
C GLY A 259 16.32 12.34 25.23
N PRO A 260 17.04 12.80 24.19
CA PRO A 260 18.28 12.16 23.73
C PRO A 260 19.37 12.03 24.81
N ASP A 261 19.25 12.79 25.91
CA ASP A 261 20.18 12.85 27.05
C ASP A 261 19.59 12.29 28.37
N SER A 262 18.43 11.63 28.34
CA SER A 262 17.88 11.02 29.54
C SER A 262 18.72 9.78 29.90
N PRO A 263 19.28 9.68 31.11
CA PRO A 263 19.95 8.46 31.53
C PRO A 263 18.87 7.39 31.64
N ALA A 264 18.80 6.52 30.63
CA ALA A 264 18.01 5.30 30.70
C ALA A 264 18.40 4.61 32.02
N ALA A 265 17.45 4.51 32.93
CA ALA A 265 17.62 3.73 34.15
C ALA A 265 17.94 2.31 33.71
N TRP A 266 19.22 1.94 33.81
CA TRP A 266 19.65 0.57 33.65
C TRP A 266 19.00 -0.22 34.79
N PRO A 267 18.23 -1.30 34.51
CA PRO A 267 17.81 -2.19 35.58
C PRO A 267 19.06 -2.82 36.18
N GLU A 268 19.16 -2.78 37.51
CA GLU A 268 20.20 -3.46 38.30
C GLU A 268 20.19 -4.98 38.07
#